data_AF-A0A7V3RGM6-F1
#
_entry.id   AF-A0A7V3RGM6-F1
#
_cell.length_a   1.000
_cell.length_b   1.000
_cell.length_c   1.000
_cell.angle_alpha   90.00
_cell.angle_beta   90.00
_cell.angle_gamma   90.00
#
_symmetry.space_group_name_H-M   'P 1'
#
loop_
_entity.id
_entity.type
_entity.pdbx_description
1 polymer ?
#
loop_
_entity_poly.entity_id
_entity_poly.type
_entity_poly.pdbx_seq_one_letter_code
_entity_poly.pdbx_strand_id
1 'polypeptide(L)'
;MRLLALLMMVAMVYAVDIHSPSPLSSYTPFPDENPTLISFSNGIVFDTRTGEPDLPSNLKIDSYEGPGYYLIQIDGPVYTEYLDQIKELGIDVIGYIPKYALISYATQEQIALVNLKPFVRWTGIFQPAYKLQGEILNNQNGTKRVMIQLFPNENTDAIANQIESMGFDVVEVIDHKICKTIDAIVDLSKVDKIARIAGVQWIQLWSEPTFANDNCQ
;
A
#
# COMPACT_ATOMS: atom_id res chain seq x y z
N MET A 1 -10.81 60.31 25.60
CA MET A 1 -9.94 59.28 24.98
C MET A 1 -9.12 58.43 25.97
N ARG A 2 -9.40 58.42 27.29
CA ARG A 2 -8.74 57.50 28.25
C ARG A 2 -9.67 56.47 28.91
N LEU A 3 -10.99 56.55 28.69
CA LEU A 3 -11.96 55.59 29.24
C LEU A 3 -12.26 54.41 28.32
N LEU A 4 -12.09 54.55 26.99
CA LEU A 4 -12.41 53.47 26.05
C LEU A 4 -11.35 52.35 26.00
N ALA A 5 -10.09 52.65 26.33
CA ALA A 5 -9.01 51.68 26.31
C ALA A 5 -9.05 50.70 27.50
N LEU A 6 -9.69 51.09 28.62
CA LEU A 6 -9.77 50.23 29.81
C LEU A 6 -10.87 49.16 29.68
N LEU A 7 -11.93 49.43 28.91
CA LEU A 7 -13.06 48.51 28.76
C LEU A 7 -12.76 47.33 27.80
N MET A 8 -11.86 47.52 26.83
CA MET A 8 -11.41 46.42 25.95
C MET A 8 -10.43 45.46 26.63
N MET A 9 -9.65 45.91 27.62
CA MET A 9 -8.70 45.05 28.33
C MET A 9 -9.38 44.07 29.30
N VAL A 10 -10.56 44.42 29.85
CA VAL A 10 -11.31 43.54 30.75
C VAL A 10 -12.03 42.43 29.98
N ALA A 11 -12.50 42.68 28.75
CA ALA A 11 -13.19 41.67 27.96
C ALA A 11 -12.29 40.51 27.48
N MET A 12 -10.97 40.71 27.37
CA MET A 12 -10.02 39.65 27.01
C MET A 12 -9.63 38.74 28.18
N VAL A 13 -9.79 39.17 29.44
CA VAL A 13 -9.46 38.36 30.63
C VAL A 13 -10.56 37.33 30.95
N TYR A 14 -11.77 37.50 30.42
CA TYR A 14 -12.92 36.61 30.63
C TYR A 14 -13.30 35.77 29.41
N ALA A 15 -12.42 35.63 28.42
CA ALA A 15 -12.56 34.56 27.44
C ALA A 15 -12.26 33.23 28.15
N VAL A 16 -13.25 32.73 28.89
CA VAL A 16 -13.24 31.38 29.44
C VAL A 16 -13.24 30.44 28.26
N ASP A 17 -12.20 29.60 28.17
CA ASP A 17 -12.19 28.51 27.21
C ASP A 17 -13.33 27.55 27.56
N ILE A 18 -14.48 27.74 26.90
CA ILE A 18 -15.68 26.91 27.05
C ILE A 18 -15.48 25.52 26.42
N HIS A 19 -14.36 25.30 25.75
CA HIS A 19 -13.94 23.99 25.27
C HIS A 19 -13.04 23.33 26.32
N SER A 20 -13.65 22.79 27.37
CA SER A 20 -13.00 21.74 28.15
C SER A 20 -13.26 20.40 27.44
N PRO A 21 -12.31 19.88 26.64
CA PRO A 21 -12.50 18.54 26.07
C PRO A 21 -12.73 17.58 27.23
N SER A 22 -13.76 16.74 27.10
CA SER A 22 -13.96 15.64 28.04
C SER A 22 -12.68 14.81 28.11
N PRO A 23 -12.38 14.19 29.27
CA PRO A 23 -11.19 13.35 29.40
C PRO A 23 -11.15 12.37 28.24
N LEU A 24 -10.01 12.36 27.53
CA LEU A 24 -9.78 11.45 26.42
C LEU A 24 -9.94 10.02 26.94
N SER A 25 -11.04 9.37 26.59
CA SER A 25 -11.23 7.95 26.86
C SER A 25 -10.62 7.17 25.71
N SER A 26 -9.77 6.20 26.02
CA SER A 26 -9.31 5.23 25.03
C SER A 26 -10.53 4.47 24.47
N TYR A 27 -10.77 4.58 23.17
CA TYR A 27 -11.73 3.75 22.46
C TYR A 27 -11.02 2.51 21.95
N THR A 28 -11.48 1.32 22.37
CA THR A 28 -10.99 0.07 21.81
C THR A 28 -11.87 -0.28 20.61
N PRO A 29 -11.35 -0.22 19.37
CA PRO A 29 -12.14 -0.61 18.21
C PRO A 29 -12.51 -2.08 18.30
N PHE A 30 -13.72 -2.42 17.84
CA PHE A 30 -14.12 -3.81 17.73
C PHE A 30 -13.22 -4.53 16.72
N PRO A 31 -12.83 -5.79 16.99
CA PRO A 31 -12.12 -6.61 16.02
C PRO A 31 -12.94 -6.74 14.73
N ASP A 32 -12.26 -6.69 13.60
CA ASP A 32 -12.83 -6.98 12.30
C ASP A 32 -13.40 -8.40 12.24
N GLU A 33 -14.50 -8.61 11.52
CA GLU A 33 -14.96 -9.96 11.17
C GLU A 33 -13.92 -10.62 10.24
N ASN A 34 -13.55 -11.87 10.53
CA ASN A 34 -12.51 -12.64 9.82
C ASN A 34 -11.14 -11.93 9.72
N PRO A 35 -10.51 -11.58 10.86
CA PRO A 35 -9.24 -10.83 10.88
C PRO A 35 -8.03 -11.66 10.44
N THR A 36 -8.25 -12.92 10.02
CA THR A 36 -7.23 -13.84 9.48
C THR A 36 -7.15 -13.79 7.96
N LEU A 37 -8.13 -13.18 7.29
CA LEU A 37 -8.17 -13.15 5.84
C LEU A 37 -7.35 -11.99 5.29
N ILE A 38 -6.62 -12.24 4.20
CA ILE A 38 -6.08 -11.19 3.34
C ILE A 38 -6.81 -11.28 2.00
N SER A 39 -7.22 -10.13 1.47
CA SER A 39 -7.93 -10.03 0.19
C SER A 39 -7.32 -8.95 -0.70
N PHE A 40 -7.15 -9.26 -1.99
CA PHE A 40 -6.66 -8.33 -3.01
C PHE A 40 -7.76 -7.98 -4.00
N SER A 41 -7.63 -6.81 -4.65
CA SER A 41 -8.59 -6.31 -5.65
C SER A 41 -8.75 -7.21 -6.87
N ASN A 42 -7.87 -8.19 -7.07
CA ASN A 42 -7.93 -9.17 -8.15
C ASN A 42 -8.70 -10.44 -7.80
N GLY A 43 -9.28 -10.52 -6.61
CA GLY A 43 -10.08 -11.65 -6.16
C GLY A 43 -9.30 -12.73 -5.41
N ILE A 44 -7.97 -12.60 -5.28
CA ILE A 44 -7.20 -13.49 -4.41
C ILE A 44 -7.59 -13.22 -2.96
N VAL A 45 -8.06 -14.25 -2.28
CA VAL A 45 -8.40 -14.24 -0.85
C VAL A 45 -7.86 -15.51 -0.21
N PHE A 46 -7.22 -15.37 0.95
CA PHE A 46 -6.71 -16.53 1.70
C PHE A 46 -6.70 -16.28 3.20
N ASP A 47 -6.70 -17.38 3.96
CA ASP A 47 -6.60 -17.36 5.42
C ASP A 47 -5.15 -17.61 5.85
N THR A 48 -4.55 -16.65 6.55
CA THR A 48 -3.15 -16.71 6.96
C THR A 48 -2.84 -17.82 7.97
N ARG A 49 -3.86 -18.39 8.64
CA ARG A 49 -3.68 -19.58 9.50
C ARG A 49 -3.35 -20.83 8.70
N THR A 50 -3.72 -20.85 7.42
CA THR A 50 -3.42 -21.96 6.51
C THR A 50 -2.15 -21.71 5.69
N GLY A 51 -1.53 -20.54 5.84
CA GLY A 51 -0.33 -20.13 5.12
C GLY A 51 -0.63 -19.32 3.86
N GLU A 52 0.35 -19.27 2.96
CA GLU A 52 0.26 -18.58 1.67
C GLU A 52 -0.61 -19.40 0.70
N PRO A 53 -1.42 -18.76 -0.18
CA PRO A 53 -2.23 -19.49 -1.14
C PRO A 53 -1.38 -20.18 -2.21
N ASP A 54 -1.99 -21.13 -2.90
CA ASP A 54 -1.41 -21.71 -4.10
C ASP A 54 -1.45 -20.67 -5.24
N LEU A 55 -0.26 -20.20 -5.62
CA LEU A 55 -0.06 -19.22 -6.68
C LEU A 55 0.61 -19.85 -7.91
N PRO A 56 0.34 -19.35 -9.12
CA PRO A 56 1.08 -19.76 -10.31
C PRO A 56 2.59 -19.58 -10.13
N SER A 57 3.40 -20.56 -10.55
CA SER A 57 4.85 -20.53 -10.35
C SER A 57 5.54 -19.37 -11.06
N ASN A 58 4.96 -18.86 -12.16
CA ASN A 58 5.44 -17.66 -12.84
C ASN A 58 5.09 -16.36 -12.09
N LEU A 59 4.20 -16.40 -11.10
CA LEU A 59 3.75 -15.25 -10.30
C LEU A 59 4.04 -15.42 -8.80
N LYS A 60 4.96 -16.32 -8.48
CA LYS A 60 5.49 -16.56 -7.14
C LYS A 60 7.01 -16.43 -7.15
N ILE A 61 7.55 -15.87 -6.08
CA ILE A 61 8.99 -15.82 -5.78
C ILE A 61 9.22 -16.38 -4.38
N ASP A 62 10.39 -16.97 -4.18
CA ASP A 62 10.79 -17.53 -2.89
C ASP A 62 11.48 -16.49 -1.99
N SER A 63 12.16 -15.51 -2.60
CA SER A 63 12.79 -14.38 -1.91
C SER A 63 13.04 -13.23 -2.88
N TYR A 64 13.31 -12.03 -2.33
CA TYR A 64 13.94 -10.95 -3.07
C TYR A 64 15.47 -11.12 -3.05
N GLU A 65 16.18 -10.61 -4.07
CA GLU A 65 17.65 -10.58 -4.11
C GLU A 65 18.26 -9.48 -3.20
N GLY A 66 17.41 -8.73 -2.51
CA GLY A 66 17.76 -7.64 -1.60
C GLY A 66 16.52 -7.22 -0.78
N PRO A 67 16.44 -5.98 -0.29
CA PRO A 67 15.22 -5.49 0.31
C PRO A 67 14.07 -5.49 -0.70
N GLY A 68 12.86 -5.74 -0.22
CA GLY A 68 11.67 -5.81 -1.04
C GLY A 68 10.40 -5.59 -0.22
N TYR A 69 9.26 -5.91 -0.82
CA TYR A 69 7.95 -5.61 -0.24
C TYR A 69 7.34 -6.86 0.39
N TYR A 70 6.95 -6.73 1.65
CA TYR A 70 6.39 -7.80 2.45
C TYR A 70 5.04 -7.39 3.01
N LEU A 71 4.27 -8.41 3.34
CA LEU A 71 3.03 -8.30 4.07
C LEU A 71 3.32 -8.60 5.54
N ILE A 72 2.87 -7.73 6.43
CA ILE A 72 2.88 -7.94 7.88
C ILE A 72 1.44 -7.84 8.36
N GLN A 73 0.85 -8.97 8.76
CA GLN A 73 -0.49 -8.99 9.34
C GLN A 73 -0.42 -8.90 10.86
N ILE A 74 -1.14 -7.95 11.42
CA ILE A 74 -1.24 -7.71 12.86
C ILE A 74 -2.39 -8.55 13.44
N ASP A 75 -2.19 -9.07 14.65
CA ASP A 75 -3.23 -9.79 15.40
C ASP A 75 -4.21 -8.82 16.09
N GLY A 76 -5.03 -8.16 15.29
CA GLY A 76 -6.04 -7.21 15.76
C GLY A 76 -5.78 -5.77 15.30
N PRO A 77 -6.46 -4.79 15.94
CA PRO A 77 -6.35 -3.39 15.57
C PRO A 77 -4.89 -2.91 15.52
N VAL A 78 -4.56 -2.13 14.49
CA VAL A 78 -3.21 -1.58 14.30
C VAL A 78 -3.04 -0.36 15.20
N TYR A 79 -2.38 -0.54 16.34
CA TYR A 79 -2.03 0.55 17.26
C TYR A 79 -0.72 1.23 16.87
N THR A 80 -0.57 2.51 17.21
CA THR A 80 0.64 3.30 16.93
C THR A 80 1.90 2.65 17.52
N GLU A 81 1.81 2.12 18.74
CA GLU A 81 2.92 1.42 19.41
C GLU A 81 3.43 0.17 18.65
N TYR A 82 2.58 -0.48 17.85
CA TYR A 82 2.99 -1.60 17.00
C TYR A 82 3.73 -1.08 15.77
N LEU A 83 3.24 -0.01 15.15
CA LEU A 83 3.91 0.65 14.04
C LEU A 83 5.29 1.18 14.44
N ASP A 84 5.41 1.75 15.63
CA ASP A 84 6.68 2.26 16.15
C ASP A 84 7.68 1.12 16.36
N GLN A 85 7.26 0.00 16.96
CA GLN A 85 8.11 -1.19 17.11
C GLN A 85 8.53 -1.83 15.78
N ILE A 86 7.69 -1.76 14.74
CA ILE A 86 8.06 -2.20 13.38
C ILE A 86 9.14 -1.27 12.81
N LYS A 87 8.95 0.05 12.93
CA LYS A 87 9.91 1.06 12.46
C LYS A 87 11.23 1.02 13.19
N GLU A 88 11.25 0.69 14.48
CA GLU A 88 12.48 0.51 15.28
C GLU A 88 13.37 -0.62 14.73
N LEU A 89 12.80 -1.59 14.01
CA LEU A 89 13.54 -2.64 13.30
C LEU A 89 14.08 -2.17 11.93
N GLY A 90 13.84 -0.90 11.57
CA GLY A 90 14.20 -0.32 10.28
C GLY A 90 13.29 -0.71 9.13
N ILE A 91 12.07 -1.20 9.43
CA ILE A 91 11.06 -1.57 8.43
C ILE A 91 10.24 -0.32 8.09
N ASP A 92 10.10 -0.03 6.79
CA ASP A 92 9.27 1.07 6.31
C ASP A 92 7.85 0.58 6.03
N VAL A 93 6.84 1.16 6.69
CA VAL A 93 5.43 0.79 6.52
C VAL A 93 4.80 1.74 5.50
N ILE A 94 4.43 1.19 4.34
CA ILE A 94 4.10 1.98 3.14
C ILE A 94 2.61 2.03 2.88
N GLY A 95 1.91 0.93 3.16
CA GLY A 95 0.51 0.80 2.80
C GLY A 95 -0.28 -0.11 3.72
N TYR A 96 -1.59 -0.08 3.53
CA TYR A 96 -2.54 -0.89 4.27
C TYR A 96 -3.40 -1.69 3.28
N ILE A 97 -3.61 -2.96 3.61
CA ILE A 97 -4.57 -3.86 3.00
C ILE A 97 -5.61 -4.20 4.07
N PRO A 98 -6.90 -4.36 3.72
CA PRO A 98 -7.93 -4.73 4.68
C PRO A 98 -7.54 -5.89 5.60
N LYS A 99 -8.13 -5.92 6.80
CA LYS A 99 -7.91 -6.93 7.84
C LYS A 99 -6.49 -6.93 8.42
N TYR A 100 -6.04 -5.73 8.81
CA TYR A 100 -4.83 -5.50 9.59
C TYR A 100 -3.53 -5.92 8.90
N ALA A 101 -3.51 -5.95 7.58
CA ALA A 101 -2.34 -6.28 6.79
C ALA A 101 -1.64 -5.01 6.33
N LEU A 102 -0.33 -4.93 6.58
CA LEU A 102 0.52 -3.82 6.20
C LEU A 102 1.40 -4.24 5.03
N ILE A 103 1.55 -3.37 4.03
CA ILE A 103 2.61 -3.50 3.03
C ILE A 103 3.82 -2.75 3.56
N SER A 104 4.96 -3.42 3.65
CA SER A 104 6.18 -2.87 4.23
C SER A 104 7.40 -3.17 3.39
N TYR A 105 8.33 -2.21 3.29
CA TYR A 105 9.63 -2.41 2.67
C TYR A 105 10.65 -2.82 3.72
N ALA A 106 11.29 -3.97 3.50
CA ALA A 106 12.16 -4.60 4.48
C ALA A 106 13.17 -5.55 3.83
N THR A 107 14.17 -5.98 4.59
CA THR A 107 15.01 -7.15 4.28
C THR A 107 14.40 -8.41 4.89
N GLN A 108 14.87 -9.59 4.43
CA GLN A 108 14.41 -10.87 4.98
C GLN A 108 14.74 -11.01 6.48
N GLU A 109 15.89 -10.49 6.92
CA GLU A 109 16.29 -10.49 8.32
C GLU A 109 15.36 -9.64 9.18
N GLN A 110 14.97 -8.46 8.70
CA GLN A 110 14.03 -7.59 9.40
C GLN A 110 12.66 -8.27 9.54
N ILE A 111 12.20 -8.97 8.50
CA ILE A 111 10.95 -9.75 8.55
C ILE A 111 11.06 -10.91 9.55
N ALA A 112 12.19 -11.62 9.59
CA ALA A 112 12.41 -12.64 10.60
C ALA A 112 12.34 -12.07 12.03
N LEU A 113 12.86 -10.87 12.27
CA LEU A 113 12.79 -10.19 13.57
C LEU A 113 11.37 -9.72 13.93
N VAL A 114 10.64 -9.11 12.99
CA VAL A 114 9.27 -8.64 13.27
C VAL A 114 8.32 -9.80 13.52
N ASN A 115 8.53 -10.95 12.86
CA ASN A 115 7.70 -12.14 13.04
C ASN A 115 7.80 -12.74 14.46
N LEU A 116 8.79 -12.33 15.27
CA LEU A 116 8.91 -12.69 16.69
C LEU A 116 8.06 -11.81 17.62
N LYS A 117 7.50 -10.71 17.11
CA LYS A 117 6.67 -9.79 17.90
C LYS A 117 5.32 -10.44 18.22
N PRO A 118 4.81 -10.36 19.46
CA PRO A 118 3.59 -11.06 19.87
C PRO A 118 2.33 -10.54 19.18
N PHE A 119 2.35 -9.30 18.67
CA PHE A 119 1.24 -8.70 17.93
C PHE A 119 1.26 -9.04 16.43
N VAL A 120 2.28 -9.75 15.93
CA VAL A 120 2.35 -10.16 14.52
C VAL A 120 1.74 -11.53 14.38
N ARG A 121 0.72 -11.62 13.52
CA ARG A 121 0.01 -12.87 13.20
C ARG A 121 0.72 -13.66 12.11
N TRP A 122 1.12 -12.97 11.06
CA TRP A 122 1.63 -13.60 9.85
C TRP A 122 2.51 -12.63 9.08
N THR A 123 3.55 -13.15 8.43
CA THR A 123 4.39 -12.41 7.49
C THR A 123 4.54 -13.20 6.20
N GLY A 124 4.67 -12.49 5.07
CA GLY A 124 4.89 -13.12 3.77
C GLY A 124 5.34 -12.13 2.71
N ILE A 125 5.75 -12.64 1.55
CA ILE A 125 6.21 -11.81 0.44
C ILE A 125 4.99 -11.15 -0.23
N PHE A 126 5.12 -9.89 -0.65
CA PHE A 126 4.14 -9.27 -1.54
C PHE A 126 4.33 -9.82 -2.97
N GLN A 127 3.73 -10.99 -3.20
CA GLN A 127 3.95 -11.81 -4.40
C GLN A 127 3.56 -11.09 -5.70
N PRO A 128 4.22 -11.41 -6.83
CA PRO A 128 3.84 -10.89 -8.15
C PRO A 128 2.36 -11.11 -8.49
N ALA A 129 1.77 -12.23 -8.07
CA ALA A 129 0.36 -12.54 -8.31
C ALA A 129 -0.60 -11.49 -7.72
N TYR A 130 -0.24 -10.86 -6.60
CA TYR A 130 -1.09 -9.89 -5.91
C TYR A 130 -1.15 -8.54 -6.63
N LYS A 131 -0.25 -8.30 -7.59
CA LYS A 131 -0.06 -7.02 -8.27
C LYS A 131 -0.88 -6.89 -9.55
N LEU A 132 -1.50 -7.95 -10.04
CA LEU A 132 -2.21 -7.95 -11.32
C LEU A 132 -3.70 -7.71 -11.14
N GLN A 133 -4.30 -6.81 -11.92
CA GLN A 133 -5.75 -6.73 -12.08
C GLN A 133 -6.34 -8.09 -12.47
N GLY A 134 -7.51 -8.42 -11.93
CA GLY A 134 -8.16 -9.73 -12.15
C GLY A 134 -8.31 -10.12 -13.62
N GLU A 135 -8.62 -9.18 -14.52
CA GLU A 135 -8.71 -9.47 -15.96
C GLU A 135 -7.35 -9.92 -16.55
N ILE A 136 -6.26 -9.25 -16.18
CA ILE A 136 -4.90 -9.61 -16.59
C ILE A 136 -4.49 -10.94 -15.96
N LEU A 137 -4.79 -11.15 -14.69
CA LEU A 137 -4.48 -12.39 -13.97
C LEU A 137 -5.16 -13.60 -14.63
N ASN A 138 -6.44 -13.45 -15.01
CA ASN A 138 -7.25 -14.53 -15.57
C ASN A 138 -7.02 -14.75 -17.08
N ASN A 139 -6.56 -13.73 -17.81
CA ASN A 139 -6.38 -13.80 -19.26
C ASN A 139 -5.16 -13.00 -19.73
N GLN A 140 -4.02 -13.69 -19.89
CA GLN A 140 -2.73 -13.12 -20.28
C GLN A 140 -2.52 -13.14 -21.81
N ASN A 141 -3.51 -12.69 -22.57
CA ASN A 141 -3.47 -12.77 -24.03
C ASN A 141 -3.47 -11.42 -24.73
N GLY A 142 -2.64 -11.33 -25.77
CA GLY A 142 -2.55 -10.20 -26.67
C GLY A 142 -1.72 -9.04 -26.12
N THR A 143 -1.57 -8.03 -26.97
CA THR A 143 -0.82 -6.81 -26.65
C THR A 143 -1.79 -5.72 -26.22
N LYS A 144 -1.58 -5.16 -25.03
CA LYS A 144 -2.45 -4.14 -24.41
C LYS A 144 -1.63 -3.00 -23.83
N ARG A 145 -2.21 -1.80 -23.80
CA ARG A 145 -1.68 -0.71 -22.97
C ARG A 145 -2.05 -1.00 -21.52
N VAL A 146 -1.08 -0.99 -20.63
CA VAL A 146 -1.25 -1.18 -19.18
C VAL A 146 -0.73 0.05 -18.45
N MET A 147 -1.33 0.34 -17.30
CA MET A 147 -0.80 1.26 -16.30
C MET A 147 -0.15 0.43 -15.19
N ILE A 148 1.10 0.76 -14.88
CA ILE A 148 1.94 0.11 -13.88
C ILE A 148 2.18 1.14 -12.76
N GLN A 149 1.58 0.91 -11.61
CA GLN A 149 1.80 1.72 -10.42
C GLN A 149 3.05 1.22 -9.68
N LEU A 150 3.90 2.16 -9.27
CA LEU A 150 5.09 1.89 -8.48
C LEU A 150 4.91 2.34 -7.03
N PHE A 151 5.67 1.73 -6.13
CA PHE A 151 5.72 2.19 -4.75
C PHE A 151 6.38 3.59 -4.63
N PRO A 152 6.00 4.40 -3.62
CA PRO A 152 6.41 5.81 -3.54
C PRO A 152 7.92 6.08 -3.47
N ASN A 153 8.71 5.11 -2.97
CA ASN A 153 10.16 5.27 -2.79
C ASN A 153 10.97 4.79 -4.00
N GLU A 154 10.31 4.29 -5.05
CA GLU A 154 10.98 3.69 -6.20
C GLU A 154 11.46 4.72 -7.21
N ASN A 155 12.54 4.37 -7.92
CA ASN A 155 13.07 5.15 -9.02
C ASN A 155 12.31 4.79 -10.32
N THR A 156 11.44 5.70 -10.74
CA THR A 156 10.55 5.51 -11.89
C THR A 156 11.34 5.33 -13.19
N ASP A 157 12.39 6.12 -13.42
CA ASP A 157 13.20 6.04 -14.64
C ASP A 157 13.97 4.70 -14.72
N ALA A 158 14.51 4.23 -13.58
CA ALA A 158 15.21 2.94 -13.55
C ALA A 158 14.28 1.78 -13.91
N ILE A 159 13.04 1.79 -13.41
CA ILE A 159 12.04 0.76 -13.72
C ILE A 159 11.52 0.89 -15.15
N ALA A 160 11.32 2.12 -15.65
CA ALA A 160 10.95 2.35 -17.05
C ALA A 160 12.01 1.79 -18.02
N ASN A 161 13.29 2.10 -17.79
CA ASN A 161 14.41 1.55 -18.57
C ASN A 161 14.47 0.01 -18.47
N GLN A 162 14.18 -0.55 -17.30
CA GLN A 162 14.11 -1.99 -17.12
C GLN A 162 12.98 -2.60 -17.98
N ILE A 163 11.80 -1.99 -18.01
CA ILE A 163 10.66 -2.42 -18.84
C ILE A 163 11.01 -2.35 -20.33
N GLU A 164 11.62 -1.26 -20.78
CA GLU A 164 12.09 -1.12 -22.17
C GLU A 164 13.12 -2.18 -22.54
N SER A 165 14.06 -2.49 -21.64
CA SER A 165 15.07 -3.55 -21.87
C SER A 165 14.47 -4.95 -22.03
N MET A 166 13.23 -5.17 -21.56
CA MET A 166 12.48 -6.41 -21.79
C MET A 166 11.81 -6.46 -23.18
N GLY A 167 11.88 -5.37 -23.94
CA GLY A 167 11.29 -5.21 -25.28
C GLY A 167 9.84 -4.73 -25.27
N PHE A 168 9.41 -4.03 -24.22
CA PHE A 168 8.09 -3.39 -24.16
C PHE A 168 8.21 -1.89 -24.43
N ASP A 169 7.19 -1.32 -25.06
CA ASP A 169 7.20 0.11 -25.39
C ASP A 169 6.65 0.92 -24.21
N VAL A 170 7.49 1.71 -23.55
CA VAL A 170 7.04 2.67 -22.54
C VAL A 170 6.42 3.88 -23.24
N VAL A 171 5.17 4.19 -22.88
CA VAL A 171 4.37 5.25 -23.51
C VAL A 171 4.43 6.54 -22.71
N GLU A 172 4.30 6.43 -21.38
CA GLU A 172 4.24 7.58 -20.48
C GLU A 172 4.86 7.22 -19.14
N VAL A 173 5.57 8.17 -18.56
CA VAL A 173 6.19 8.05 -17.23
C VAL A 173 5.74 9.24 -16.39
N ILE A 174 5.06 8.97 -15.28
CA ILE A 174 4.60 9.96 -14.33
C ILE A 174 5.33 9.73 -13.02
N ASP A 175 6.27 10.63 -12.70
CA ASP A 175 6.94 10.66 -11.41
C ASP A 175 6.33 11.74 -10.52
N HIS A 176 5.31 11.37 -9.74
CA HIS A 176 4.66 12.26 -8.79
C HIS A 176 4.78 11.73 -7.35
N LYS A 177 4.92 12.64 -6.39
CA LYS A 177 5.18 12.32 -4.97
C LYS A 177 4.15 11.40 -4.32
N ILE A 178 2.92 11.42 -4.81
CA ILE A 178 1.79 10.67 -4.24
C ILE A 178 1.49 9.41 -5.05
N CYS A 179 1.84 9.40 -6.34
CA CYS A 179 1.52 8.29 -7.22
C CYS A 179 2.52 8.28 -8.38
N LYS A 180 3.32 7.22 -8.47
CA LYS A 180 4.25 6.98 -9.58
C LYS A 180 3.63 5.96 -10.50
N THR A 181 3.51 6.28 -11.79
CA THR A 181 2.93 5.37 -12.78
C THR A 181 3.75 5.34 -14.06
N ILE A 182 3.79 4.17 -14.69
CA ILE A 182 4.35 3.96 -16.02
C ILE A 182 3.26 3.34 -16.88
N ASP A 183 2.96 3.94 -18.02
CA ASP A 183 2.14 3.31 -19.03
C ASP A 183 3.03 2.63 -20.06
N ALA A 184 2.69 1.40 -20.43
CA ALA A 184 3.45 0.65 -21.42
C ALA A 184 2.56 -0.22 -22.31
N ILE A 185 2.99 -0.46 -23.55
CA ILE A 185 2.41 -1.47 -24.43
C ILE A 185 3.08 -2.82 -24.14
N VAL A 186 2.31 -3.76 -23.60
CA VAL A 186 2.81 -5.02 -23.06
C VAL A 186 2.09 -6.19 -23.74
N ASP A 187 2.87 -7.17 -24.18
CA ASP A 187 2.39 -8.52 -24.48
C ASP A 187 2.04 -9.20 -23.15
N LEU A 188 0.75 -9.36 -22.87
CA LEU A 188 0.27 -9.84 -21.57
C LEU A 188 0.78 -11.25 -21.23
N SER A 189 1.19 -12.05 -22.22
CA SER A 189 1.80 -13.37 -21.98
C SER A 189 3.15 -13.31 -21.24
N LYS A 190 3.73 -12.11 -21.13
CA LYS A 190 5.00 -11.82 -20.45
C LYS A 190 4.84 -10.81 -19.30
N VAL A 191 3.61 -10.51 -18.89
CA VAL A 191 3.34 -9.52 -17.82
C VAL A 191 3.91 -9.96 -16.46
N ASP A 192 4.13 -11.26 -16.27
CA ASP A 192 4.78 -11.83 -15.10
C ASP A 192 6.19 -11.26 -14.87
N LYS A 193 6.91 -10.93 -15.95
CA LYS A 193 8.24 -10.30 -15.88
C LYS A 193 8.19 -8.93 -15.23
N ILE A 194 7.14 -8.15 -15.53
CA ILE A 194 6.92 -6.83 -14.94
C ILE A 194 6.43 -6.97 -13.50
N ALA A 195 5.50 -7.89 -13.23
CA ALA A 195 5.00 -8.15 -11.88
C ALA A 195 6.11 -8.58 -10.89
N ARG A 196 7.15 -9.25 -11.40
CA ARG A 196 8.34 -9.65 -10.63
C ARG A 196 9.29 -8.51 -10.28
N ILE A 197 9.17 -7.33 -10.89
CA ILE A 197 9.95 -6.15 -10.48
C ILE A 197 9.51 -5.77 -9.07
N ALA A 198 10.47 -5.66 -8.14
CA ALA A 198 10.20 -5.43 -6.73
C ALA A 198 9.35 -4.16 -6.52
N GLY A 199 9.74 -3.04 -7.14
CA GLY A 199 9.09 -1.74 -7.02
C GLY A 199 7.70 -1.61 -7.65
N VAL A 200 7.21 -2.61 -8.36
CA VAL A 200 5.84 -2.61 -8.92
C VAL A 200 4.83 -2.92 -7.81
N GLN A 201 3.86 -2.03 -7.64
CA GLN A 201 2.76 -2.16 -6.68
C GLN A 201 1.51 -2.75 -7.33
N TRP A 202 1.16 -2.31 -8.54
CA TRP A 202 -0.07 -2.73 -9.22
C TRP A 202 0.05 -2.60 -10.74
N ILE A 203 -0.59 -3.48 -11.49
CA ILE A 203 -0.67 -3.49 -12.95
C ILE A 203 -2.13 -3.67 -13.35
N GLN A 204 -2.64 -2.72 -14.12
CA GLN A 204 -4.00 -2.75 -14.66
C GLN A 204 -4.03 -2.38 -16.13
N LEU A 205 -5.13 -2.74 -16.81
CA LEU A 205 -5.39 -2.25 -18.14
C LEU A 205 -5.52 -0.73 -18.09
N TRP A 206 -4.91 -0.06 -19.06
CA TRP A 206 -5.06 1.37 -19.19
C TRP A 206 -6.48 1.70 -19.65
N SER A 207 -7.08 2.71 -19.03
CA SER A 207 -8.38 3.25 -19.40
C SER A 207 -8.25 4.75 -19.62
N GLU A 208 -8.93 5.26 -20.64
CA GLU A 208 -8.96 6.69 -20.91
C GLU A 208 -9.60 7.46 -19.74
N PRO A 209 -8.99 8.55 -19.27
CA PRO A 209 -9.59 9.40 -18.26
C PRO A 209 -10.93 9.97 -18.75
N THR A 210 -11.97 9.83 -17.95
CA THR A 210 -13.29 10.40 -18.23
C THR A 210 -13.68 11.37 -17.12
N PHE A 211 -14.55 12.33 -17.45
CA PHE A 211 -15.13 13.22 -16.46
C PHE A 211 -16.06 12.44 -15.54
N ALA A 212 -15.80 12.48 -14.24
CA ALA A 212 -16.65 11.85 -13.23
C ALA A 212 -17.79 12.77 -12.74
N ASN A 213 -17.84 14.02 -13.23
CA ASN A 213 -18.73 15.07 -12.76
C ASN A 213 -19.83 15.46 -13.76
N ASP A 214 -20.01 14.71 -14.84
CA ASP A 214 -21.01 15.00 -15.88
C ASP A 214 -22.47 14.93 -15.38
N ASN A 215 -22.71 14.45 -14.15
CA ASN A 215 -24.02 14.35 -13.50
C ASN A 215 -24.12 15.01 -12.11
N CYS A 216 -23.19 15.89 -11.74
CA CYS A 216 -23.31 16.63 -10.48
C CYS A 216 -24.38 17.72 -10.62
N GLN A 217 -25.43 17.64 -9.78
CA GLN A 217 -26.48 18.67 -9.65
C GLN A 217 -26.00 19.89 -8.86
#